data_AF-A0A8T6NS32-F1
#
_entry.id   AF-A0A8T6NS32-F1
#
_cell.length_a   1.000
_cell.length_b   1.000
_cell.length_c   1.000
_cell.angle_alpha   90.00
_cell.angle_beta   90.00
_cell.angle_gamma   90.00
#
_symmetry.space_group_name_H-M   'P 1'
#
loop_
_entity.id
_entity.type
_entity.pdbx_description
1 polymer ?
#
loop_
_entity_poly.entity_id
_entity_poly.type
_entity_poly.pdbx_seq_one_letter_code
_entity_poly.pdbx_strand_id
1 'polypeptide(L)'
;MEKRIARFIAGLRASGVRISVAESQDAWKAVEHLGVGQREDFRMSLRATLIKDINDVHIFEELFPMYFGKGAPPILNPEAELTPEQQQMLQDAIRDLALDMQALMDWLMRGQAPSQDEMDRLMEQSGMQYANSPYQSEWYTRRMQRLLGWDRLDDMLDAIYEYLAQQGMDPQTLAQLRQQVEENRGNVEEQLNQMVGETIQDNMVEDYQRRQENAYDLMERPFERLSETEIDVLREQVRRL
;
A
#
# COMPACT_ATOMS: atom_id res chain seq x y z
N MET A 1 -9.88 -23.05 28.71
CA MET A 1 -8.72 -22.92 29.63
C MET A 1 -7.92 -24.22 29.68
N GLU A 2 -8.60 -25.34 29.86
CA GLU A 2 -8.01 -26.66 30.00
C GLU A 2 -6.94 -27.04 28.96
N LYS A 3 -7.27 -26.93 27.68
CA LYS A 3 -6.33 -27.22 26.58
C LYS A 3 -5.06 -26.37 26.64
N ARG A 4 -5.12 -25.13 27.16
CA ARG A 4 -3.93 -24.26 27.30
C ARG A 4 -3.00 -24.76 28.40
N ILE A 5 -3.54 -25.21 29.53
CA ILE A 5 -2.77 -25.80 30.64
C ILE A 5 -2.07 -27.07 30.17
N ALA A 6 -2.79 -27.97 29.48
CA ALA A 6 -2.20 -29.18 28.93
C ALA A 6 -1.05 -28.88 27.95
N ARG A 7 -1.22 -27.89 27.06
CA ARG A 7 -0.16 -27.46 26.12
C ARG A 7 1.01 -26.76 26.83
N PHE A 8 0.76 -26.02 27.90
CA PHE A 8 1.80 -25.40 28.72
C PHE A 8 2.65 -26.46 29.43
N ILE A 9 2.02 -27.46 30.05
CA ILE A 9 2.71 -28.60 30.67
C ILE A 9 3.53 -29.37 29.63
N ALA A 10 2.97 -29.59 28.43
CA ALA A 10 3.70 -30.21 27.34
C ALA A 10 4.91 -29.36 26.90
N GLY A 11 4.76 -28.03 26.84
CA GLY A 11 5.84 -27.08 26.55
C GLY A 11 6.97 -27.15 27.58
N LEU A 12 6.63 -27.10 28.87
CA LEU A 12 7.60 -27.25 29.96
C LEU A 12 8.38 -28.57 29.86
N ARG A 13 7.69 -29.69 29.59
CA ARG A 13 8.34 -31.00 29.38
C ARG A 13 9.27 -31.00 28.16
N ALA A 14 8.86 -30.39 27.06
CA ALA A 14 9.68 -30.26 25.85
C ALA A 14 10.94 -29.40 26.10
N SER A 15 10.84 -28.42 26.99
CA SER A 15 11.96 -27.58 27.45
C SER A 15 12.81 -28.23 28.55
N GLY A 16 12.58 -29.51 28.89
CA GLY A 16 13.41 -30.29 29.81
C GLY A 16 12.92 -30.32 31.27
N VAL A 17 11.82 -29.64 31.60
CA VAL A 17 11.26 -29.65 32.96
C VAL A 17 10.60 -31.01 33.24
N ARG A 18 11.04 -31.68 34.32
CA ARG A 18 10.55 -33.02 34.67
C ARG A 18 9.22 -32.97 35.41
N ILE A 19 8.12 -33.03 34.66
CA ILE A 19 6.75 -33.01 35.20
C ILE A 19 6.08 -34.39 35.08
N SER A 20 5.69 -34.97 36.19
CA SER A 20 4.93 -36.22 36.33
C SER A 20 3.43 -36.04 36.08
N VAL A 21 2.71 -37.16 35.98
CA VAL A 21 1.25 -37.15 35.86
C VAL A 21 0.60 -36.62 37.14
N ALA A 22 1.15 -36.94 38.31
CA ALA A 22 0.66 -36.44 39.61
C ALA A 22 0.78 -34.92 39.71
N GLU A 23 1.95 -34.35 39.39
CA GLU A 23 2.15 -32.89 39.36
C GLU A 23 1.20 -32.21 38.36
N SER A 24 0.93 -32.86 37.22
CA SER A 24 -0.07 -32.35 36.26
C SER A 24 -1.46 -32.31 36.90
N GLN A 25 -1.87 -33.38 37.60
CA GLN A 25 -3.17 -33.47 38.28
C GLN A 25 -3.29 -32.46 39.44
N ASP A 26 -2.22 -32.22 40.19
CA ASP A 26 -2.20 -31.24 41.26
C ASP A 26 -2.33 -29.82 40.72
N ALA A 27 -1.67 -29.52 39.59
CA ALA A 27 -1.85 -28.24 38.89
C ALA A 27 -3.30 -28.01 38.46
N TRP A 28 -3.98 -29.06 37.98
CA TRP A 28 -5.40 -28.98 37.64
C TRP A 28 -6.27 -28.64 38.86
N LYS A 29 -6.12 -29.39 39.96
CA LYS A 29 -6.87 -29.15 41.19
C LYS A 29 -6.62 -27.76 41.76
N ALA A 30 -5.37 -27.30 41.73
CA ALA A 30 -5.01 -25.97 42.20
C ALA A 30 -5.69 -24.87 41.37
N VAL A 31 -5.76 -25.04 40.05
CA VAL A 31 -6.47 -24.10 39.16
C VAL A 31 -7.98 -24.15 39.36
N GLU A 32 -8.57 -25.33 39.59
CA GLU A 32 -10.00 -25.46 39.89
C GLU A 32 -10.39 -24.76 41.20
N HIS A 33 -9.53 -24.79 42.22
CA HIS A 33 -9.79 -24.16 43.52
C HIS A 33 -9.53 -22.66 43.54
N LEU A 34 -8.43 -22.19 42.92
CA LEU A 34 -8.03 -20.78 42.95
C LEU A 34 -8.65 -19.96 41.80
N GLY A 35 -9.06 -20.63 40.72
CA GLY A 35 -9.57 -19.98 39.52
C GLY A 35 -8.49 -19.28 38.69
N VAL A 36 -8.93 -18.58 37.64
CA VAL A 36 -8.05 -17.86 36.69
C VAL A 36 -8.28 -16.35 36.66
N GLY A 37 -9.10 -15.83 37.58
CA GLY A 37 -9.49 -14.42 37.60
C GLY A 37 -8.33 -13.49 38.00
N GLN A 38 -7.47 -13.93 38.93
CA GLN A 38 -6.26 -13.23 39.31
C GLN A 38 -5.05 -13.89 38.66
N ARG A 39 -4.42 -13.17 37.72
CA ARG A 39 -3.28 -13.67 36.93
C ARG A 39 -2.13 -14.16 37.82
N GLU A 40 -1.82 -13.41 38.87
CA GLU A 40 -0.66 -13.70 39.71
C GLU A 40 -0.92 -14.93 40.58
N ASP A 41 -2.12 -15.09 41.13
CA ASP A 41 -2.52 -16.29 41.87
C ASP A 41 -2.50 -17.53 40.97
N PHE A 42 -3.00 -17.39 39.73
CA PHE A 42 -2.95 -18.45 38.73
C PHE A 42 -1.52 -18.82 38.31
N ARG A 43 -0.64 -17.82 38.20
CA ARG A 43 0.78 -18.04 37.91
C ARG A 43 1.48 -18.76 39.05
N MET A 44 1.27 -18.30 40.27
CA MET A 44 1.87 -18.88 41.47
C MET A 44 1.36 -20.29 41.73
N SER A 45 0.08 -20.59 41.50
CA SER A 45 -0.47 -21.93 41.68
C SER A 45 0.18 -22.93 40.73
N LEU A 46 0.26 -22.60 39.44
CA LEU A 46 0.92 -23.44 38.45
C LEU A 46 2.40 -23.63 38.75
N ARG A 47 3.11 -22.55 39.13
CA ARG A 47 4.53 -22.63 39.52
C ARG A 47 4.72 -23.57 40.70
N ALA A 48 3.91 -23.44 41.74
CA ALA A 48 4.00 -24.24 42.96
C ALA A 48 3.71 -25.74 42.71
N THR A 49 2.82 -26.07 41.78
CA THR A 49 2.46 -27.45 41.48
C THR A 49 3.33 -28.14 40.42
N LEU A 50 3.96 -27.37 39.52
CA LEU A 50 4.67 -27.91 38.36
C LEU A 50 6.20 -27.85 38.50
N ILE A 51 6.73 -26.93 39.32
CA ILE A 51 8.17 -26.67 39.40
C ILE A 51 8.71 -27.09 40.77
N LYS A 52 9.57 -28.10 40.78
CA LYS A 52 10.23 -28.63 42.00
C LYS A 52 11.70 -28.24 42.14
N ASP A 53 12.36 -27.90 41.04
CA ASP A 53 13.76 -27.49 41.02
C ASP A 53 13.84 -25.98 40.77
N ILE A 54 14.69 -25.28 41.54
CA ILE A 54 14.88 -23.84 41.38
C ILE A 54 15.47 -23.49 40.01
N ASN A 55 16.22 -24.40 39.38
CA ASN A 55 16.79 -24.22 38.05
C ASN A 55 15.71 -24.17 36.95
N ASP A 56 14.58 -24.85 37.16
CA ASP A 56 13.47 -24.89 36.21
C ASP A 56 12.56 -23.64 36.30
N VAL A 57 12.74 -22.80 37.32
CA VAL A 57 11.94 -21.58 37.52
C VAL A 57 12.08 -20.63 36.34
N HIS A 58 13.28 -20.44 35.81
CA HIS A 58 13.50 -19.53 34.68
C HIS A 58 12.70 -19.96 33.44
N ILE A 59 12.68 -21.27 33.14
CA ILE A 59 11.93 -21.86 32.01
C ILE A 59 10.42 -21.62 32.20
N PHE A 60 9.92 -21.77 33.43
CA PHE A 60 8.53 -21.46 33.75
C PHE A 60 8.19 -20.00 33.50
N GLU A 61 9.01 -19.06 34.00
CA GLU A 61 8.77 -17.62 33.85
C GLU A 61 8.82 -17.18 32.38
N GLU A 62 9.62 -17.84 31.55
CA GLU A 62 9.70 -17.58 30.12
C GLU A 62 8.47 -18.11 29.37
N LEU A 63 8.05 -19.36 29.64
CA LEU A 63 6.93 -19.98 28.93
C LEU A 63 5.58 -19.45 29.40
N PHE A 64 5.39 -19.13 30.68
CA PHE A 64 4.09 -18.77 31.22
C PHE A 64 3.41 -17.59 30.47
N PRO A 65 4.11 -16.47 30.17
CA PRO A 65 3.57 -15.39 29.35
C PRO A 65 3.17 -15.81 27.93
N MET A 66 3.83 -16.80 27.32
CA MET A 66 3.50 -17.24 25.95
C MET A 66 2.14 -17.96 25.88
N TYR A 67 1.80 -18.73 26.92
CA TYR A 67 0.55 -19.49 26.96
C TYR A 67 -0.61 -18.72 27.57
N PHE A 68 -0.29 -17.82 28.52
CA PHE A 68 -1.28 -17.15 29.35
C PHE A 68 -1.20 -15.64 29.33
N GLY A 69 -0.22 -15.03 28.65
CA GLY A 69 -0.12 -13.58 28.49
C GLY A 69 -1.42 -12.95 27.99
N LYS A 70 -1.55 -11.64 28.23
CA LYS A 70 -2.49 -10.82 27.44
C LYS A 70 -2.12 -11.12 25.98
N GLY A 71 -3.07 -11.58 25.16
CA GLY A 71 -2.79 -12.08 23.82
C GLY A 71 -2.06 -11.07 22.94
N ALA A 72 -1.95 -11.36 21.64
CA ALA A 72 -1.49 -10.36 20.70
C ALA A 72 -2.24 -9.03 20.94
N PRO A 73 -1.54 -7.88 20.97
CA PRO A 73 -2.19 -6.59 21.13
C PRO A 73 -3.36 -6.48 20.14
N PRO A 74 -4.50 -5.88 20.55
CA PRO A 74 -5.65 -5.78 19.67
C PRO A 74 -5.26 -4.99 18.42
N ILE A 75 -5.59 -5.53 17.24
CA ILE A 75 -5.53 -4.76 16.01
C ILE A 75 -6.63 -3.70 16.12
N LEU A 76 -6.24 -2.43 16.10
CA LEU A 76 -7.15 -1.32 16.18
C LEU A 76 -7.80 -1.10 14.81
N ASN A 77 -9.07 -0.72 14.79
CA ASN A 77 -9.71 -0.28 13.55
C ASN A 77 -9.44 1.22 13.35
N PRO A 78 -8.59 1.62 12.39
CA PRO A 78 -8.33 3.04 12.12
C PRO A 78 -9.56 3.78 11.58
N GLU A 79 -10.57 3.07 11.06
CA GLU A 79 -11.80 3.66 10.52
C GLU A 79 -12.81 4.06 11.59
N ALA A 80 -12.60 3.65 12.86
CA ALA A 80 -13.59 3.80 13.93
C ALA A 80 -13.92 5.27 14.27
N GLU A 81 -13.00 6.19 13.99
CA GLU A 81 -13.15 7.63 14.25
C GLU A 81 -13.51 8.44 13.00
N LEU A 82 -13.59 7.80 11.83
CA LEU A 82 -13.89 8.45 10.56
C LEU A 82 -15.40 8.62 10.36
N THR A 83 -15.81 9.70 9.68
CA THR A 83 -17.20 9.83 9.21
C THR A 83 -17.49 8.82 8.09
N PRO A 84 -18.77 8.47 7.81
CA PRO A 84 -19.10 7.56 6.71
C PRO A 84 -18.52 7.99 5.36
N GLU A 85 -18.50 9.30 5.08
CA GLU A 85 -17.92 9.86 3.86
C GLU A 85 -16.41 9.64 3.80
N GLN A 86 -15.70 9.86 4.91
CA GLN A 86 -14.26 9.63 5.00
C GLN A 86 -13.88 8.16 4.89
N GLN A 87 -14.71 7.26 5.44
CA GLN A 87 -14.54 5.81 5.28
C GLN A 87 -14.66 5.42 3.81
N GLN A 88 -15.68 5.94 3.10
CA GLN A 88 -15.85 5.68 1.67
C GLN A 88 -14.66 6.19 0.86
N MET A 89 -14.21 7.43 1.12
CA MET A 89 -13.03 7.99 0.46
C MET A 89 -11.76 7.14 0.67
N LEU A 90 -11.55 6.62 1.88
CA LEU A 90 -10.41 5.74 2.17
C LEU A 90 -10.51 4.42 1.40
N GLN A 91 -11.70 3.80 1.38
CA GLN A 91 -11.93 2.55 0.67
C GLN A 91 -11.74 2.70 -0.85
N ASP A 92 -12.20 3.81 -1.41
CA ASP A 92 -12.02 4.11 -2.83
C ASP A 92 -10.54 4.34 -3.14
N ALA A 93 -9.83 5.13 -2.32
CA ALA A 93 -8.38 5.35 -2.50
C ALA A 93 -7.56 4.05 -2.41
N ILE A 94 -7.90 3.14 -1.48
CA ILE A 94 -7.23 1.83 -1.37
C ILE A 94 -7.51 0.97 -2.61
N ARG A 95 -8.75 1.00 -3.11
CA ARG A 95 -9.13 0.26 -4.32
C ARG A 95 -8.40 0.78 -5.54
N ASP A 96 -8.38 2.08 -5.74
CA ASP A 96 -7.72 2.71 -6.88
C ASP A 96 -6.22 2.39 -6.87
N LEU A 97 -5.55 2.56 -5.72
CA LEU A 97 -4.15 2.19 -5.58
C LEU A 97 -3.89 0.72 -5.92
N ALA A 98 -4.77 -0.20 -5.48
CA ALA A 98 -4.62 -1.61 -5.79
C ALA A 98 -4.79 -1.89 -7.30
N LEU A 99 -5.72 -1.21 -7.97
CA LEU A 99 -5.93 -1.33 -9.41
C LEU A 99 -4.74 -0.80 -10.20
N ASP A 100 -4.20 0.36 -9.82
CA ASP A 100 -3.06 0.99 -10.49
C ASP A 100 -1.79 0.13 -10.38
N MET A 101 -1.54 -0.44 -9.19
CA MET A 101 -0.43 -1.39 -8.98
C MET A 101 -0.62 -2.69 -9.78
N GLN A 102 -1.85 -3.18 -9.90
CA GLN A 102 -2.15 -4.37 -10.71
C GLN A 102 -1.92 -4.10 -12.20
N ALA A 103 -2.36 -2.95 -12.71
CA ALA A 103 -2.16 -2.54 -14.09
C ALA A 103 -0.66 -2.47 -14.43
N LEU A 104 0.14 -1.78 -13.60
CA LEU A 104 1.60 -1.71 -13.79
C LEU A 104 2.22 -3.12 -13.83
N MET A 105 1.83 -4.00 -12.92
CA MET A 105 2.34 -5.37 -12.90
C MET A 105 1.95 -6.16 -14.15
N ASP A 106 0.73 -6.02 -14.65
CA ASP A 106 0.31 -6.68 -15.89
C ASP A 106 1.06 -6.12 -17.11
N TRP A 107 1.30 -4.82 -17.17
CA TRP A 107 2.11 -4.20 -18.24
C TRP A 107 3.53 -4.76 -18.25
N LEU A 108 4.16 -4.85 -17.08
CA LEU A 108 5.54 -5.31 -16.94
C LEU A 108 5.69 -6.81 -17.15
N MET A 109 4.80 -7.62 -16.56
CA MET A 109 4.91 -9.07 -16.55
C MET A 109 4.35 -9.73 -17.81
N ARG A 110 3.34 -9.09 -18.45
CA ARG A 110 2.71 -9.61 -19.67
C ARG A 110 3.10 -8.85 -20.93
N GLY A 111 3.86 -7.75 -20.80
CA GLY A 111 4.21 -6.89 -21.93
C GLY A 111 2.98 -6.23 -22.57
N GLN A 112 1.96 -5.92 -21.78
CA GLN A 112 0.74 -5.28 -22.26
C GLN A 112 0.91 -3.75 -22.21
N ALA A 113 0.50 -3.06 -23.27
CA ALA A 113 0.41 -1.61 -23.24
C ALA A 113 -0.77 -1.18 -22.35
N PRO A 114 -0.69 0.02 -21.73
CA PRO A 114 -1.82 0.61 -21.02
C PRO A 114 -3.06 0.70 -21.91
N SER A 115 -4.21 0.29 -21.39
CA SER A 115 -5.50 0.53 -22.05
C SER A 115 -5.89 2.01 -21.95
N GLN A 116 -6.74 2.49 -22.87
CA GLN A 116 -7.22 3.88 -22.80
C GLN A 116 -7.91 4.19 -21.46
N ASP A 117 -8.75 3.28 -20.96
CA ASP A 117 -9.45 3.45 -19.68
C ASP A 117 -8.50 3.54 -18.47
N GLU A 118 -7.35 2.85 -18.50
CA GLU A 118 -6.32 2.99 -17.46
C GLU A 118 -5.62 4.34 -17.57
N MET A 119 -5.33 4.79 -18.79
CA MET A 119 -4.65 6.05 -19.00
C MET A 119 -5.52 7.25 -18.66
N ASP A 120 -6.80 7.24 -19.04
CA ASP A 120 -7.75 8.29 -18.69
C ASP A 120 -7.86 8.45 -17.17
N ARG A 121 -7.92 7.33 -16.43
CA ARG A 121 -7.92 7.35 -14.97
C ARG A 121 -6.63 7.93 -14.40
N LEU A 122 -5.47 7.53 -14.89
CA LEU A 122 -4.19 8.08 -14.45
C LEU A 122 -4.05 9.57 -14.75
N MET A 123 -4.57 10.03 -15.88
CA MET A 123 -4.60 11.46 -16.22
C MET A 123 -5.49 12.26 -15.27
N GLU A 124 -6.68 11.75 -14.96
CA GLU A 124 -7.60 12.39 -14.00
C GLU A 124 -6.97 12.47 -12.61
N GLN A 125 -6.46 11.36 -12.08
CA GLN A 125 -5.83 11.30 -10.76
C GLN A 125 -4.55 12.17 -10.67
N SER A 126 -3.78 12.26 -11.76
CA SER A 126 -2.58 13.10 -11.80
C SER A 126 -2.90 14.59 -11.93
N GLY A 127 -4.14 14.96 -12.28
CA GLY A 127 -4.54 16.35 -12.48
C GLY A 127 -3.95 16.96 -13.76
N MET A 128 -3.70 16.13 -14.78
CA MET A 128 -3.12 16.53 -16.07
C MET A 128 -4.03 17.46 -16.87
N GLN A 129 -5.32 17.50 -16.56
CA GLN A 129 -6.29 18.41 -17.18
C GLN A 129 -5.93 19.90 -17.04
N TYR A 130 -4.99 20.24 -16.16
CA TYR A 130 -4.49 21.61 -15.96
C TYR A 130 -3.07 21.82 -16.49
N ALA A 131 -2.47 20.80 -17.12
CA ALA A 131 -1.11 20.85 -17.61
C ALA A 131 -1.04 21.68 -18.89
N ASN A 132 -0.33 22.81 -18.86
CA ASN A 132 -0.39 23.81 -19.94
C ASN A 132 0.98 24.29 -20.42
N SER A 133 2.05 23.58 -20.06
CA SER A 133 3.41 23.97 -20.43
C SER A 133 4.33 22.74 -20.54
N PRO A 134 5.18 22.66 -21.58
CA PRO A 134 6.08 21.53 -21.80
C PRO A 134 7.05 21.28 -20.63
N TYR A 135 7.46 22.34 -19.93
CA TYR A 135 8.31 22.23 -18.74
C TYR A 135 7.70 21.42 -17.58
N GLN A 136 6.39 21.18 -17.60
CA GLN A 136 5.70 20.40 -16.58
C GLN A 136 5.76 18.89 -16.85
N SER A 137 6.21 18.47 -18.05
CA SER A 137 6.20 17.06 -18.48
C SER A 137 6.88 16.14 -17.47
N GLU A 138 8.14 16.39 -17.10
CA GLU A 138 8.84 15.53 -16.14
C GLU A 138 8.16 15.46 -14.76
N TRP A 139 7.52 16.55 -14.33
CA TRP A 139 6.82 16.57 -13.06
C TRP A 139 5.58 15.68 -13.10
N TYR A 140 4.81 15.75 -14.18
CA TYR A 140 3.63 14.91 -14.38
C TYR A 140 4.02 13.45 -14.59
N THR A 141 5.08 13.13 -15.33
CA THR A 141 5.60 11.76 -15.44
C THR A 141 5.95 11.19 -14.07
N ARG A 142 6.77 11.91 -13.27
CA ARG A 142 7.12 11.47 -11.91
C ARG A 142 5.91 11.36 -10.99
N ARG A 143 4.87 12.18 -11.22
CA ARG A 143 3.60 12.06 -10.47
C ARG A 143 2.86 10.79 -10.84
N MET A 144 2.73 10.47 -12.14
CA MET A 144 2.09 9.24 -12.61
C MET A 144 2.83 7.99 -12.13
N GLN A 145 4.16 7.99 -12.22
CA GLN A 145 4.99 6.90 -11.68
C GLN A 145 4.70 6.66 -10.19
N ARG A 146 4.62 7.72 -9.38
CA ARG A 146 4.28 7.59 -7.96
C ARG A 146 2.88 7.03 -7.71
N LEU A 147 1.88 7.41 -8.52
CA LEU A 147 0.52 6.86 -8.43
C LEU A 147 0.51 5.35 -8.71
N LEU A 148 1.23 4.94 -9.75
CA LEU A 148 1.43 3.52 -10.11
C LEU A 148 2.26 2.72 -9.10
N GLY A 149 2.86 3.38 -8.10
CA GLY A 149 3.67 2.73 -7.08
C GLY A 149 5.10 2.40 -7.52
N TRP A 150 5.65 3.13 -8.50
CA TRP A 150 6.99 2.91 -9.05
C TRP A 150 8.08 2.87 -7.97
N ASP A 151 7.93 3.68 -6.91
CA ASP A 151 8.87 3.76 -5.79
C ASP A 151 9.05 2.41 -5.05
N ARG A 152 8.06 1.51 -5.13
CA ARG A 152 8.08 0.19 -4.48
C ARG A 152 8.19 -0.96 -5.47
N LEU A 153 8.28 -0.66 -6.76
CA LEU A 153 8.26 -1.67 -7.81
C LEU A 153 9.43 -2.66 -7.66
N ASP A 154 10.63 -2.15 -7.40
CA ASP A 154 11.84 -2.98 -7.27
C ASP A 154 11.70 -3.99 -6.13
N ASP A 155 11.25 -3.56 -4.94
CA ASP A 155 11.02 -4.43 -3.78
C ASP A 155 9.99 -5.53 -4.10
N MET A 156 8.93 -5.17 -4.82
CA MET A 156 7.88 -6.12 -5.20
C MET A 156 8.37 -7.15 -6.23
N LEU A 157 9.13 -6.70 -7.25
CA LEU A 157 9.71 -7.58 -8.25
C LEU A 157 10.72 -8.54 -7.61
N ASP A 158 11.56 -8.06 -6.70
CA ASP A 158 12.48 -8.91 -5.96
C ASP A 158 11.76 -9.99 -5.15
N ALA A 159 10.68 -9.63 -4.46
CA ALA A 159 9.85 -10.60 -3.73
C ALA A 159 9.22 -11.66 -4.66
N ILE A 160 8.75 -11.25 -5.85
CA ILE A 160 8.22 -12.17 -6.86
C ILE A 160 9.32 -13.12 -7.35
N TYR A 161 10.50 -12.59 -7.67
CA TYR A 161 11.60 -13.42 -8.16
C TYR A 161 12.12 -14.39 -7.11
N GLU A 162 12.21 -13.97 -5.85
CA GLU A 162 12.58 -14.84 -4.74
C GLU A 162 11.54 -15.96 -4.56
N TYR A 163 10.25 -15.62 -4.61
CA TYR A 163 9.18 -16.62 -4.54
C TYR A 163 9.26 -17.63 -5.70
N LEU A 164 9.47 -17.18 -6.94
CA LEU A 164 9.61 -18.06 -8.10
C LEU A 164 10.84 -18.98 -7.99
N ALA A 165 11.96 -18.46 -7.47
CA ALA A 165 13.15 -19.26 -7.20
C ALA A 165 12.88 -20.34 -6.14
N GLN A 166 12.15 -20.01 -5.06
CA GLN A 166 11.74 -20.97 -4.03
C GLN A 166 10.77 -22.04 -4.56
N GLN A 167 9.95 -21.71 -5.56
CA GLN A 167 9.09 -22.67 -6.27
C GLN A 167 9.88 -23.56 -7.27
N GLY A 168 11.19 -23.37 -7.40
CA GLY A 168 12.06 -24.19 -8.24
C GLY A 168 12.16 -23.73 -9.70
N MET A 169 11.84 -22.47 -10.01
CA MET A 169 12.10 -21.90 -11.33
C MET A 169 13.61 -21.89 -11.64
N ASP A 170 13.97 -22.26 -12.86
CA ASP A 170 15.38 -22.31 -13.29
C ASP A 170 16.05 -20.92 -13.26
N PRO A 171 17.29 -20.79 -12.77
CA PRO A 171 17.99 -19.51 -12.69
C PRO A 171 18.16 -18.78 -14.02
N GLN A 172 18.32 -19.50 -15.15
CA GLN A 172 18.45 -18.87 -16.47
C GLN A 172 17.12 -18.29 -16.93
N THR A 173 16.01 -19.02 -16.71
CA THR A 173 14.66 -18.51 -16.99
C THR A 173 14.35 -17.30 -16.14
N LEU A 174 14.72 -17.31 -14.86
CA LEU A 174 14.52 -16.18 -13.96
C LEU A 174 15.34 -14.95 -14.40
N ALA A 175 16.57 -15.15 -14.86
CA ALA A 175 17.41 -14.08 -15.40
C ALA A 175 16.83 -13.48 -16.70
N GLN A 176 16.30 -14.32 -17.60
CA GLN A 176 15.62 -13.85 -18.81
C GLN A 176 14.35 -13.06 -18.47
N LEU A 177 13.57 -13.53 -17.50
CA LEU A 177 12.37 -12.83 -17.05
C LEU A 177 12.72 -11.46 -16.46
N ARG A 178 13.76 -11.38 -15.62
CA ARG A 178 14.28 -10.11 -15.09
C ARG A 178 14.64 -9.13 -16.19
N GLN A 179 15.35 -9.60 -17.22
CA GLN A 179 15.73 -8.77 -18.36
C GLN A 179 14.51 -8.26 -19.14
N GLN A 180 13.53 -9.11 -19.41
CA GLN A 180 12.31 -8.72 -20.14
C GLN A 180 11.48 -7.71 -19.35
N VAL A 181 11.35 -7.89 -18.02
CA VAL A 181 10.63 -6.96 -17.16
C VAL A 181 11.35 -5.61 -17.11
N GLU A 182 12.67 -5.60 -17.07
CA GLU A 182 13.47 -4.37 -17.11
C GLU A 182 13.30 -3.61 -18.44
N GLU A 183 13.28 -4.34 -19.56
CA GLU A 183 13.00 -3.77 -20.89
C GLU A 183 11.57 -3.20 -20.96
N ASN A 184 10.58 -3.96 -20.47
CA ASN A 184 9.20 -3.50 -20.39
C ASN A 184 9.08 -2.25 -19.50
N ARG A 185 9.84 -2.16 -18.41
CA ARG A 185 9.87 -0.99 -17.54
C ARG A 185 10.32 0.26 -18.29
N GLY A 186 11.40 0.17 -19.05
CA GLY A 186 11.85 1.26 -19.91
C GLY A 186 10.80 1.67 -20.95
N ASN A 187 10.16 0.67 -21.59
CA ASN A 187 9.12 0.93 -22.57
C ASN A 187 7.86 1.59 -21.98
N VAL A 188 7.46 1.23 -20.76
CA VAL A 188 6.34 1.87 -20.06
C VAL A 188 6.69 3.29 -19.65
N GLU A 189 7.92 3.53 -19.18
CA GLU A 189 8.39 4.88 -18.86
C GLU A 189 8.41 5.80 -20.10
N GLU A 190 8.87 5.30 -21.24
CA GLU A 190 8.84 6.04 -22.50
C GLU A 190 7.41 6.36 -22.94
N GLN A 191 6.49 5.39 -22.85
CA GLN A 191 5.06 5.60 -23.15
C GLN A 191 4.42 6.64 -22.24
N LEU A 192 4.72 6.63 -20.94
CA LEU A 192 4.23 7.65 -20.00
C LEU A 192 4.75 9.04 -20.39
N ASN A 193 6.05 9.16 -20.71
CA ASN A 193 6.63 10.44 -21.13
C ASN A 193 6.01 10.96 -22.43
N GLN A 194 5.83 10.09 -23.42
CA GLN A 194 5.20 10.46 -24.68
C GLN A 194 3.78 10.95 -24.45
N MET A 195 2.98 10.19 -23.69
CA MET A 195 1.59 10.55 -23.40
C MET A 195 1.51 11.89 -22.67
N VAL A 196 2.34 12.09 -21.64
CA VAL A 196 2.37 13.37 -20.92
C VAL A 196 2.68 14.53 -21.87
N GLY A 197 3.60 14.34 -22.80
CA GLY A 197 3.90 15.31 -23.85
C GLY A 197 2.71 15.61 -24.75
N GLU A 198 2.03 14.57 -25.25
CA GLU A 198 0.85 14.68 -26.11
C GLU A 198 -0.30 15.41 -25.39
N THR A 199 -0.65 15.03 -24.16
CA THR A 199 -1.71 15.68 -23.40
C THR A 199 -1.42 17.16 -23.14
N ILE A 200 -0.18 17.51 -22.77
CA ILE A 200 0.21 18.91 -22.57
C ILE A 200 0.05 19.70 -23.88
N GLN A 201 0.46 19.11 -25.00
CA GLN A 201 0.34 19.73 -26.30
C GLN A 201 -1.13 19.96 -26.68
N ASP A 202 -2.00 18.98 -26.45
CA ASP A 202 -3.43 19.08 -26.71
C ASP A 202 -4.09 20.15 -25.85
N ASN A 203 -3.80 20.17 -24.55
CA ASN A 203 -4.27 21.23 -23.64
C ASN A 203 -3.83 22.63 -24.10
N MET A 204 -2.59 22.76 -24.57
CA MET A 204 -2.08 24.02 -25.10
C MET A 204 -2.81 24.46 -26.37
N VAL A 205 -3.16 23.52 -27.26
CA VAL A 205 -3.95 23.79 -28.47
C VAL A 205 -5.36 24.24 -28.10
N GLU A 206 -6.02 23.55 -27.17
CA GLU A 206 -7.34 23.96 -26.68
C GLU A 206 -7.31 25.35 -26.04
N ASP A 207 -6.32 25.62 -25.18
CA ASP A 207 -6.15 26.92 -24.55
C ASP A 207 -5.89 28.05 -25.56
N TYR A 208 -5.21 27.73 -26.66
CA TYR A 208 -4.99 28.68 -27.76
C TYR A 208 -6.29 28.95 -28.53
N GLN A 209 -7.04 27.90 -28.88
CA GLN A 209 -8.33 28.02 -29.58
C GLN A 209 -9.34 28.81 -28.76
N ARG A 210 -9.51 28.50 -27.47
CA ARG A 210 -10.39 29.24 -26.56
C ARG A 210 -10.01 30.72 -26.49
N ARG A 211 -8.71 31.04 -26.46
CA ARG A 211 -8.23 32.44 -26.50
C ARG A 211 -8.55 33.13 -27.83
N GLN A 212 -8.46 32.43 -28.96
CA GLN A 212 -8.83 32.98 -30.26
C GLN A 212 -10.34 33.24 -30.37
N GLU A 213 -11.18 32.28 -30.00
CA GLU A 213 -12.65 32.42 -30.02
C GLU A 213 -13.11 33.62 -29.18
N ASN A 214 -12.57 33.75 -27.96
CA ASN A 214 -12.81 34.92 -27.13
C ASN A 214 -12.35 36.21 -27.81
N ALA A 215 -11.16 36.24 -28.41
CA ALA A 215 -10.68 37.44 -29.12
C ALA A 215 -11.59 37.84 -30.30
N TYR A 216 -12.14 36.88 -31.04
CA TYR A 216 -13.11 37.15 -32.12
C TYR A 216 -14.41 37.76 -31.56
N ASP A 217 -14.98 37.20 -30.49
CA ASP A 217 -16.18 37.76 -29.85
C ASP A 217 -15.93 39.17 -29.29
N LEU A 218 -14.74 39.43 -28.76
CA LEU A 218 -14.34 40.76 -28.30
C LEU A 218 -14.15 41.78 -29.44
N MET A 219 -13.77 41.33 -30.65
CA MET A 219 -13.69 42.19 -31.84
C MET A 219 -15.08 42.60 -32.37
N GLU A 220 -16.12 41.81 -32.12
CA GLU A 220 -17.50 42.12 -32.50
C GLU A 220 -18.21 43.05 -31.50
N ARG A 221 -17.66 43.20 -30.28
CA ARG A 221 -18.21 44.07 -29.24
C ARG A 221 -17.68 45.51 -29.35
N PRO A 222 -18.50 46.55 -29.11
CA PRO A 222 -18.02 47.92 -29.05
C PRO A 222 -16.96 48.10 -27.95
N PHE A 223 -15.84 48.76 -28.27
CA PHE A 223 -14.71 48.97 -27.35
C PHE A 223 -15.09 49.60 -25.99
N GLU A 224 -16.15 50.40 -25.96
CA GLU A 224 -16.68 51.05 -24.75
C GLU A 224 -17.28 50.07 -23.72
N ARG A 225 -17.55 48.81 -24.14
CA ARG A 225 -18.15 47.76 -23.31
C ARG A 225 -17.18 46.65 -22.94
N LEU A 226 -15.90 46.84 -23.23
CA LEU A 226 -14.84 45.91 -22.88
C LEU A 226 -14.25 46.29 -21.53
N SER A 227 -14.05 45.28 -20.69
CA SER A 227 -13.24 45.37 -19.48
C SER A 227 -11.76 45.55 -19.82
N GLU A 228 -10.99 46.03 -18.85
CA GLU A 228 -9.54 46.25 -19.01
C GLU A 228 -8.80 44.94 -19.40
N THR A 229 -9.22 43.81 -18.83
CA THR A 229 -8.70 42.48 -19.17
C THR A 229 -9.05 42.02 -20.58
N GLU A 230 -10.24 42.34 -21.08
CA GLU A 230 -10.65 42.01 -22.46
C GLU A 230 -9.89 42.86 -23.50
N ILE A 231 -9.57 44.12 -23.16
CA ILE A 231 -8.76 45.00 -24.01
C ILE A 231 -7.33 44.48 -24.13
N ASP A 232 -6.75 43.93 -23.06
CA ASP A 232 -5.40 43.38 -23.10
C ASP A 232 -5.30 42.12 -23.98
N VAL A 233 -6.32 41.25 -23.97
CA VAL A 233 -6.42 40.11 -24.90
C VAL A 233 -6.45 40.57 -26.35
N LEU A 234 -7.23 41.61 -26.67
CA LEU A 234 -7.26 42.19 -28.01
C LEU A 234 -5.92 42.81 -28.42
N ARG A 235 -5.26 43.53 -27.52
CA ARG A 235 -3.93 44.12 -27.79
C ARG A 235 -2.87 43.07 -28.09
N GLU A 236 -2.87 41.97 -27.34
CA GLU A 236 -1.94 40.87 -27.59
C GLU A 236 -2.18 40.26 -28.98
N GLN A 237 -3.44 40.17 -29.40
CA GLN A 237 -3.79 39.61 -30.70
C GLN A 237 -3.45 40.53 -31.88
N VAL A 238 -3.64 41.85 -31.73
CA VAL A 238 -3.18 42.83 -32.72
C VAL A 238 -1.65 42.87 -32.83
N ARG A 239 -0.93 42.61 -31.73
CA ARG A 239 0.54 42.54 -31.72
C ARG A 239 1.12 41.34 -32.48
N ARG A 240 0.32 40.30 -32.73
CA ARG A 240 0.72 39.07 -33.42
C ARG A 240 0.45 39.10 -34.93
N LEU A 241 -0.35 40.06 -35.41
CA LEU A 241 -0.61 40.34 -36.83
C LEU A 241 0.47 41.25 -37.42
#